data_AF-A0A3B3Z4H2-F1
#
_entry.id   AF-A0A3B3Z4H2-F1
#
_cell.length_a   1.000
_cell.length_b   1.000
_cell.length_c   1.000
_cell.angle_alpha   90.00
_cell.angle_beta   90.00
_cell.angle_gamma   90.00
#
_symmetry.space_group_name_H-M   'P 1'
#
loop_
_entity.id
_entity.type
_entity.pdbx_description
1 polymer ?
#
loop_
_entity_poly.entity_id
_entity_poly.type
_entity_poly.pdbx_seq_one_letter_code
_entity_poly.pdbx_strand_id
1 'polypeptide(L)'
;MEQQAWILRSILTQLESQEAVDEGAPNCIAGEFAYRIDKVFSTKTAEKQENIKKNRYKDIVPFDHTRVKLTLTTSKKDSDYINASYIKGVSGSRAYIATQGPLPHTLVDFLRMIWEYNINVGLLVTCCVCQNDVFCYDPVELLSFCFIPQVICSRTLKQLHYVNWPDHGVPDTIPPILDMLHEMRCYQAHDDIPICIHCRSEALLVPGNVTHCLLSKDFFF
;
A
#
# COMPACT_ATOMS: atom_id res chain seq x y z
N MET A 1 -6.06 12.59 -29.88
CA MET A 1 -4.87 13.25 -29.30
C MET A 1 -5.17 14.65 -28.78
N GLU A 2 -5.84 15.53 -29.54
CA GLU A 2 -6.14 16.91 -29.08
C GLU A 2 -6.99 16.97 -27.80
N GLN A 3 -8.00 16.11 -27.66
CA GLN A 3 -8.84 16.06 -26.45
C GLN A 3 -8.03 15.69 -25.20
N GLN A 4 -7.13 14.71 -25.28
CA GLN A 4 -6.27 14.32 -24.16
C GLN A 4 -5.28 15.44 -23.81
N ALA A 5 -4.68 16.07 -24.82
CA ALA A 5 -3.77 17.19 -24.62
C ALA A 5 -4.48 18.39 -23.96
N TRP A 6 -5.75 18.65 -24.32
CA TRP A 6 -6.56 19.68 -23.70
C TRP A 6 -6.83 19.37 -22.22
N ILE A 7 -7.24 18.14 -21.89
CA ILE A 7 -7.46 17.72 -20.49
C ILE A 7 -6.19 17.92 -19.66
N LEU A 8 -5.03 17.48 -20.15
CA LEU A 8 -3.76 17.62 -19.43
C LEU A 8 -3.41 19.09 -19.19
N ARG A 9 -3.60 19.96 -20.19
CA ARG A 9 -3.38 21.41 -20.02
C ARG A 9 -4.34 22.01 -19.00
N SER A 10 -5.61 21.59 -19.00
CA SER A 10 -6.59 22.05 -18.02
C SER A 10 -6.22 21.65 -16.60
N ILE A 11 -5.72 20.42 -16.40
CA ILE A 11 -5.23 19.94 -15.09
C ILE A 11 -4.03 20.79 -14.64
N LEU A 12 -3.06 21.04 -15.52
CA LEU A 12 -1.90 21.88 -15.21
C LEU A 12 -2.32 23.28 -14.76
N THR A 13 -3.21 23.93 -15.51
CA THR A 13 -3.73 25.25 -15.15
C THR A 13 -4.48 25.24 -13.82
N GLN A 14 -5.22 24.17 -13.53
CA GLN A 14 -5.91 24.04 -12.24
C GLN A 14 -4.91 23.90 -11.08
N LEU A 15 -3.88 23.06 -11.22
CA LEU A 15 -2.84 22.88 -10.19
C LEU A 15 -2.08 24.18 -9.92
N GLU A 16 -1.65 24.89 -10.97
CA GLU A 16 -1.00 26.20 -10.86
C GLU A 16 -1.89 27.21 -10.11
N SER A 17 -3.20 27.18 -10.37
CA SER A 17 -4.15 28.05 -9.69
C SER A 17 -4.36 27.68 -8.22
N GLN A 18 -4.32 26.40 -7.86
CA GLN A 18 -4.52 25.91 -6.49
C GLN A 18 -3.28 26.12 -5.62
N GLU A 19 -2.08 26.05 -6.19
CA GLU A 19 -0.80 26.36 -5.51
C GLU A 19 -0.70 27.86 -5.16
N ALA A 20 -1.30 28.72 -5.98
CA ALA A 20 -1.33 30.16 -5.73
C ALA A 20 -2.34 30.61 -4.64
N VAL A 21 -3.16 29.69 -4.12
CA VAL A 21 -4.17 29.97 -3.09
C VAL A 21 -3.59 29.70 -1.70
N ASP A 22 -3.81 30.64 -0.78
CA ASP A 22 -3.39 30.55 0.62
C ASP A 22 -3.91 29.26 1.30
N GLU A 23 -3.06 28.59 2.10
CA GLU A 23 -3.31 27.25 2.68
C GLU A 23 -4.59 27.16 3.55
N GLY A 24 -5.14 28.30 3.98
CA GLY A 24 -6.37 28.36 4.77
C GLY A 24 -7.67 28.39 3.96
N ALA A 25 -7.62 28.50 2.62
CA ALA A 25 -8.81 28.62 1.80
C ALA A 25 -9.41 27.24 1.45
N PRO A 26 -10.74 27.07 1.40
CA PRO A 26 -11.38 25.78 1.12
C PRO A 26 -11.10 25.23 -0.29
N ASN A 27 -10.63 26.07 -1.22
CA ASN A 27 -10.29 25.69 -2.60
C ASN A 27 -8.78 25.50 -2.80
N CYS A 28 -7.96 25.68 -1.76
CA CYS A 28 -6.54 25.32 -1.84
C CYS A 28 -6.39 23.80 -1.68
N ILE A 29 -5.23 23.27 -2.07
CA ILE A 29 -4.90 21.85 -1.98
C ILE A 29 -5.15 21.30 -0.56
N ALA A 30 -4.71 22.05 0.47
CA ALA A 30 -4.92 21.66 1.88
C ALA A 30 -6.41 21.63 2.28
N GLY A 31 -7.23 22.51 1.71
CA GLY A 31 -8.68 22.55 1.91
C GLY A 31 -9.40 21.34 1.29
N GLU A 32 -8.92 20.81 0.17
CA GLU A 32 -9.45 19.57 -0.44
C GLU A 32 -9.07 18.32 0.38
N PHE A 33 -7.92 18.33 1.07
CA PHE A 33 -7.51 17.28 1.99
C PHE A 33 -8.27 17.26 3.33
N ALA A 34 -9.15 18.25 3.59
CA ALA A 34 -10.07 18.23 4.72
C ALA A 34 -11.12 17.11 4.52
N TYR A 35 -10.71 15.89 4.86
CA TYR A 35 -11.49 14.68 4.68
C TYR A 35 -12.77 14.76 5.51
N ARG A 36 -13.92 14.72 4.83
CA ARG A 36 -15.22 14.54 5.48
C ARG A 36 -15.34 13.09 5.94
N ILE A 37 -15.16 12.84 7.24
CA ILE A 37 -15.54 11.57 7.88
C ILE A 37 -17.07 11.51 7.97
N ASP A 38 -17.75 11.47 6.81
CA ASP A 38 -19.22 11.34 6.77
C ASP A 38 -19.67 9.86 6.86
N LYS A 39 -18.72 8.91 6.77
CA LYS A 39 -18.99 7.48 6.88
C LYS A 39 -18.05 6.80 7.88
N VAL A 40 -18.62 6.35 8.99
CA VAL A 40 -17.95 5.46 9.94
C VAL A 40 -17.96 4.04 9.36
N PHE A 41 -16.78 3.50 9.08
CA PHE A 41 -16.62 2.13 8.59
C PHE A 41 -16.22 1.20 9.75
N SER A 42 -16.76 -0.02 9.76
CA SER A 42 -16.51 -1.00 10.82
C SER A 42 -15.08 -1.56 10.78
N THR A 43 -14.46 -1.74 11.94
CA THR A 43 -13.10 -2.27 12.17
C THR A 43 -13.10 -3.44 13.17
N LYS A 44 -14.26 -4.07 13.40
CA LYS A 44 -14.49 -5.05 14.47
C LYS A 44 -13.58 -6.27 14.39
N THR A 45 -13.20 -6.71 13.19
CA THR A 45 -12.30 -7.88 13.05
C THR A 45 -10.91 -7.57 13.59
N ALA A 46 -10.41 -6.37 13.33
CA ALA A 46 -9.08 -5.93 13.77
C ALA A 46 -9.00 -5.72 15.29
N GLU A 47 -10.13 -5.37 15.91
CA GLU A 47 -10.26 -5.09 17.35
C GLU A 47 -10.43 -6.34 18.21
N LYS A 48 -10.59 -7.53 17.61
CA LYS A 48 -10.65 -8.79 18.36
C LYS A 48 -9.36 -9.01 19.16
N GLN A 49 -9.49 -9.52 20.38
CA GLN A 49 -8.35 -9.77 21.28
C GLN A 49 -7.23 -10.61 20.64
N GLU A 50 -7.57 -11.60 19.81
CA GLU A 50 -6.58 -12.40 19.07
C GLU A 50 -5.82 -11.63 17.97
N ASN A 51 -6.40 -10.55 17.44
CA ASN A 51 -5.89 -9.79 16.30
C ASN A 51 -5.21 -8.47 16.68
N ILE A 52 -5.48 -7.91 17.87
CA ILE A 52 -4.87 -6.65 18.34
C ILE A 52 -3.34 -6.70 18.23
N LYS A 53 -2.72 -7.82 18.58
CA LYS A 53 -1.27 -7.99 18.52
C LYS A 53 -0.73 -8.07 17.10
N LYS A 54 -1.57 -8.33 16.10
CA LYS A 54 -1.17 -8.43 14.68
C LYS A 54 -1.08 -7.05 14.01
N ASN A 55 -1.60 -6.00 14.65
CA ASN A 55 -1.54 -4.63 14.14
C ASN A 55 -0.26 -3.94 14.65
N ARG A 56 0.47 -3.27 13.75
CA ARG A 56 1.65 -2.48 14.15
C ARG A 56 1.25 -1.25 14.97
N TYR A 57 0.16 -0.61 14.59
CA TYR A 57 -0.43 0.54 15.27
C TYR A 57 -1.89 0.24 15.65
N LYS A 58 -2.37 0.79 16.78
CA LYS A 58 -3.73 0.48 17.27
C LYS A 58 -4.82 1.25 16.52
N ASP A 59 -4.45 2.41 16.00
CA ASP A 59 -5.26 3.40 15.31
C ASP A 59 -5.20 3.24 13.78
N ILE A 60 -4.34 2.35 13.27
CA ILE A 60 -4.23 2.04 11.85
C ILE A 60 -4.62 0.58 11.65
N VAL A 61 -5.87 0.36 11.28
CA VAL A 61 -6.48 -0.96 11.11
C VAL A 61 -7.34 -1.02 9.86
N PRO A 62 -7.49 -2.19 9.22
CA PRO A 62 -8.22 -2.30 7.98
C PRO A 62 -9.74 -2.28 8.25
N PHE A 63 -10.49 -1.65 7.35
CA PHE A 63 -11.95 -1.73 7.42
C PHE A 63 -12.45 -3.13 7.07
N ASP A 64 -13.48 -3.59 7.78
CA ASP A 64 -14.02 -4.95 7.64
C ASP A 64 -14.49 -5.28 6.21
N HIS A 65 -14.90 -4.27 5.44
CA HIS A 65 -15.45 -4.43 4.09
C HIS A 65 -14.38 -4.43 2.99
N THR A 66 -13.19 -3.88 3.24
CA THR A 66 -12.05 -3.86 2.30
C THR A 66 -10.92 -4.78 2.73
N ARG A 67 -10.93 -5.33 3.95
CA ARG A 67 -9.83 -6.15 4.45
C ARG A 67 -9.56 -7.37 3.56
N VAL A 68 -8.29 -7.74 3.48
CA VAL A 68 -7.86 -9.02 2.95
C VAL A 68 -8.19 -10.13 3.96
N LYS A 69 -8.60 -11.30 3.48
CA LYS A 69 -8.95 -12.46 4.32
C LYS A 69 -8.07 -13.64 3.93
N LEU A 70 -7.40 -14.28 4.88
CA LEU A 70 -6.58 -15.46 4.60
C LEU A 70 -7.42 -16.73 4.72
N THR A 71 -7.44 -17.54 3.68
CA THR A 71 -8.11 -18.86 3.66
C THR A 71 -7.12 -20.01 3.65
N LEU A 72 -5.91 -19.78 3.14
CA LEU A 72 -4.81 -20.74 3.16
C LEU A 72 -4.40 -21.01 4.61
N THR A 73 -4.46 -22.26 5.05
CA THR A 73 -4.03 -22.68 6.39
C THR A 73 -2.76 -23.53 6.32
N THR A 74 -1.80 -23.20 7.16
CA THR A 74 -0.50 -23.87 7.36
C THR A 74 -0.41 -24.55 8.73
N SER A 75 -1.21 -24.07 9.69
CA SER A 75 -1.30 -24.58 11.05
C SER A 75 -2.72 -24.45 11.60
N LYS A 76 -3.05 -25.25 12.63
CA LYS A 76 -4.33 -25.18 13.34
C LYS A 76 -4.57 -23.86 14.09
N LYS A 77 -3.52 -23.05 14.27
CA LYS A 77 -3.57 -21.76 14.96
C LYS A 77 -3.76 -20.57 14.00
N ASP A 78 -3.83 -20.83 12.71
CA ASP A 78 -3.92 -19.78 11.71
C ASP A 78 -5.28 -19.09 11.77
N SER A 79 -5.27 -17.76 11.74
CA SER A 79 -6.48 -16.94 11.60
C SER A 79 -6.63 -16.44 10.17
N ASP A 80 -7.83 -15.92 9.86
CA ASP A 80 -8.14 -15.27 8.58
C ASP A 80 -7.68 -13.80 8.52
N TYR A 81 -7.06 -13.31 9.59
CA TYR A 81 -6.76 -11.90 9.77
C TYR A 81 -5.32 -11.55 9.42
N ILE A 82 -5.19 -10.52 8.58
CA ILE A 82 -3.97 -9.76 8.33
C ILE A 82 -4.35 -8.28 8.23
N ASN A 83 -3.48 -7.39 8.70
CA ASN A 83 -3.68 -5.95 8.52
C ASN A 83 -3.33 -5.55 7.07
N ALA A 84 -4.31 -5.71 6.20
CA ALA A 84 -4.23 -5.36 4.80
C ALA A 84 -5.62 -5.03 4.24
N SER A 85 -5.69 -4.12 3.27
CA SER A 85 -6.91 -3.71 2.58
C SER A 85 -6.74 -3.76 1.07
N TYR A 86 -7.79 -4.14 0.37
CA TYR A 86 -7.87 -3.97 -1.07
C TYR A 86 -8.09 -2.52 -1.47
N ILE A 87 -7.38 -2.10 -2.50
CA ILE A 87 -7.58 -0.81 -3.16
C ILE A 87 -7.99 -1.06 -4.61
N LYS A 88 -8.97 -0.27 -5.06
CA LYS A 88 -9.49 -0.38 -6.40
C LYS A 88 -8.58 0.30 -7.41
N GLY A 89 -8.33 -0.34 -8.54
CA GLY A 89 -7.66 0.25 -9.70
C GLY A 89 -8.62 1.11 -10.53
N VAL A 90 -8.12 1.65 -11.64
CA VAL A 90 -8.87 2.51 -12.58
C VAL A 90 -10.13 1.82 -13.10
N SER A 91 -10.05 0.52 -13.37
CA SER A 91 -11.17 -0.31 -13.85
C SER A 91 -12.15 -0.71 -12.75
N GLY A 92 -11.89 -0.34 -11.49
CA GLY A 92 -12.65 -0.77 -10.32
C GLY A 92 -12.30 -2.17 -9.81
N SER A 93 -11.35 -2.87 -10.44
CA SER A 93 -10.81 -4.15 -9.98
C SER A 93 -10.02 -3.99 -8.67
N ARG A 94 -9.82 -5.08 -7.91
CA ARG A 94 -8.96 -5.10 -6.72
C ARG A 94 -7.48 -5.15 -7.12
N ALA A 95 -7.01 -4.07 -7.75
CA ALA A 95 -5.69 -3.99 -8.38
C ALA A 95 -4.53 -3.95 -7.38
N TYR A 96 -4.77 -3.50 -6.15
CA TYR A 96 -3.72 -3.37 -5.15
C TYR A 96 -4.15 -3.92 -3.79
N ILE A 97 -3.15 -4.35 -3.01
CA ILE A 97 -3.27 -4.62 -1.59
C ILE A 97 -2.35 -3.65 -0.85
N ALA A 98 -2.92 -2.75 -0.06
CA ALA A 98 -2.19 -1.95 0.91
C ALA A 98 -2.07 -2.73 2.22
N THR A 99 -0.86 -2.86 2.75
CA THR A 99 -0.62 -3.57 4.01
C THR A 99 0.49 -2.92 4.82
N GLN A 100 0.49 -3.23 6.12
CA GLN A 100 1.56 -2.86 7.02
C GLN A 100 2.88 -3.58 6.67
N GLY A 101 4.00 -2.96 7.03
CA GLY A 101 5.25 -3.71 7.16
C GLY A 101 5.06 -4.88 8.14
N PRO A 102 5.32 -6.14 7.74
CA PRO A 102 5.06 -7.31 8.58
C PRO A 102 5.83 -7.23 9.91
N LEU A 103 5.22 -7.76 10.97
CA LEU A 103 5.83 -7.93 12.29
C LEU A 103 6.51 -9.31 12.35
N PRO A 104 7.47 -9.54 13.25
CA PRO A 104 8.12 -10.85 13.38
C PRO A 104 7.13 -12.02 13.52
N HIS A 105 6.04 -11.83 14.26
CA HIS A 105 4.99 -12.84 14.45
C HIS A 105 3.85 -12.81 13.43
N THR A 106 3.86 -11.88 12.46
CA THR A 106 2.89 -11.85 11.35
C THR A 106 3.52 -12.12 9.98
N LEU A 107 4.84 -12.40 9.93
CA LEU A 107 5.55 -12.74 8.71
C LEU A 107 4.92 -13.93 7.98
N VAL A 108 4.49 -14.96 8.70
CA VAL A 108 3.82 -16.12 8.11
C VAL A 108 2.48 -15.73 7.49
N ASP A 109 1.70 -14.86 8.14
CA ASP A 109 0.44 -14.35 7.58
C ASP A 109 0.67 -13.52 6.31
N PHE A 110 1.73 -12.71 6.28
CA PHE A 110 2.13 -11.94 5.11
C PHE A 110 2.52 -12.85 3.93
N LEU A 111 3.31 -13.90 4.18
CA LEU A 111 3.68 -14.85 3.13
C LEU A 111 2.50 -15.70 2.66
N ARG A 112 1.58 -16.08 3.57
CA ARG A 112 0.30 -16.72 3.21
C ARG A 112 -0.49 -15.83 2.26
N MET A 113 -0.55 -14.53 2.52
CA MET A 113 -1.21 -13.55 1.64
C MET A 113 -0.56 -13.50 0.25
N ILE A 114 0.76 -13.34 0.18
CA ILE A 114 1.52 -13.28 -1.09
C ILE A 114 1.27 -14.56 -1.91
N TRP A 115 1.24 -15.71 -1.24
CA TRP A 115 1.00 -17.00 -1.86
C TRP A 115 -0.44 -17.15 -2.37
N GLU A 116 -1.43 -16.97 -1.48
CA GLU A 116 -2.86 -17.17 -1.74
C GLU A 116 -3.38 -16.25 -2.85
N TYR A 117 -2.93 -15.00 -2.87
CA TYR A 117 -3.41 -13.99 -3.82
C TYR A 117 -2.56 -13.87 -5.09
N ASN A 118 -1.66 -14.83 -5.30
CA ASN A 118 -0.81 -14.90 -6.48
C ASN A 118 -0.04 -13.60 -6.76
N ILE A 119 0.46 -12.93 -5.71
CA ILE A 119 1.16 -11.65 -5.83
C ILE A 119 2.54 -11.87 -6.46
N ASN A 120 2.83 -11.20 -7.57
CA ASN A 120 4.11 -11.31 -8.30
C ASN A 120 5.04 -10.12 -8.07
N VAL A 121 4.49 -8.95 -7.75
CA VAL A 121 5.23 -7.72 -7.47
C VAL A 121 4.84 -7.19 -6.09
N GLY A 122 5.85 -6.97 -5.25
CA GLY A 122 5.73 -6.27 -3.97
C GLY A 122 6.47 -4.94 -4.04
N LEU A 123 5.80 -3.85 -3.73
CA LEU A 123 6.39 -2.53 -3.60
C LEU A 123 6.55 -2.21 -2.12
N LEU A 124 7.80 -2.01 -1.69
CA LEU A 124 8.15 -1.48 -0.39
C LEU A 124 8.49 0.01 -0.56
N VAL A 125 7.72 0.87 0.10
CA VAL A 125 8.03 2.31 0.18
C VAL A 125 8.37 2.61 1.63
N THR A 126 9.62 3.00 1.91
CA THR A 126 10.04 3.32 3.28
C THR A 126 11.32 4.15 3.27
N CYS A 127 11.41 5.08 4.22
CA CYS A 127 12.71 5.50 4.72
C CYS A 127 13.28 4.33 5.54
N CYS A 128 14.25 3.59 5.03
CA CYS A 128 15.10 2.77 5.90
C CYS A 128 16.51 3.37 5.82
N VAL A 129 16.74 4.49 6.51
CA VAL A 129 18.08 4.74 7.03
C VAL A 129 18.18 3.99 8.35
N CYS A 130 18.98 2.92 8.35
CA CYS A 130 19.35 2.17 9.53
C CYS A 130 20.17 3.07 10.48
N GLN A 131 19.51 3.92 11.27
CA GLN A 131 20.09 4.41 12.52
C GLN A 131 19.54 3.53 13.64
N ASN A 132 20.37 2.56 14.04
CA ASN A 132 20.21 1.68 15.22
C ASN A 132 19.26 0.47 15.08
N ASP A 133 19.70 -0.53 14.32
CA ASP A 133 19.33 -1.96 14.51
C ASP A 133 17.83 -2.33 14.51
N VAL A 134 17.04 -1.78 13.58
CA VAL A 134 15.70 -2.31 13.29
C VAL A 134 15.62 -2.75 11.84
N PHE A 135 15.92 -4.04 11.61
CA PHE A 135 15.80 -4.74 10.34
C PHE A 135 14.46 -4.44 9.66
N CYS A 136 14.47 -3.57 8.65
CA CYS A 136 13.60 -3.78 7.48
C CYS A 136 14.15 -5.08 6.88
N TYR A 137 13.39 -6.18 6.92
CA TYR A 137 13.87 -7.47 6.41
C TYR A 137 14.60 -7.28 5.08
N ASP A 138 15.82 -7.80 4.99
CA ASP A 138 16.71 -7.72 3.82
C ASP A 138 15.94 -7.93 2.52
N PRO A 139 16.38 -7.30 1.40
CA PRO A 139 15.74 -7.45 0.11
C PRO A 139 15.58 -8.95 -0.15
N VAL A 140 14.33 -9.39 -0.23
CA VAL A 140 14.02 -10.77 -0.54
C VAL A 140 14.30 -10.95 -2.03
N GLU A 141 15.58 -11.04 -2.37
CA GLU A 141 15.99 -11.54 -3.67
C GLU A 141 15.68 -13.03 -3.68
N LEU A 142 14.55 -13.37 -4.31
CA LEU A 142 14.14 -14.74 -4.65
C LEU A 142 13.85 -15.64 -3.45
N LEU A 143 12.75 -15.39 -2.74
CA LEU A 143 12.22 -16.43 -1.86
C LEU A 143 11.40 -17.47 -2.65
N SER A 144 12.04 -18.60 -2.90
CA SER A 144 11.37 -19.84 -3.28
C SER A 144 10.72 -20.46 -2.04
N PHE A 145 9.43 -20.20 -1.81
CA PHE A 145 8.69 -20.76 -0.68
C PHE A 145 7.84 -21.95 -1.08
N CYS A 146 7.93 -23.05 -0.32
CA CYS A 146 7.11 -24.24 -0.49
C CYS A 146 6.10 -24.33 0.67
N PHE A 147 4.86 -23.88 0.47
CA PHE A 147 3.83 -23.80 1.53
C PHE A 147 3.02 -25.08 1.75
N ILE A 148 3.27 -26.15 0.98
CA ILE A 148 2.54 -27.43 1.09
C ILE A 148 3.57 -28.55 1.29
N PRO A 149 3.51 -29.34 2.39
CA PRO A 149 4.51 -30.36 2.72
C PRO A 149 4.65 -31.53 1.72
N GLN A 150 3.99 -31.47 0.56
CA GLN A 150 4.00 -32.51 -0.48
C GLN A 150 4.09 -31.97 -1.91
N VAL A 151 4.21 -30.65 -2.12
CA VAL A 151 4.32 -30.05 -3.46
C VAL A 151 5.43 -29.02 -3.45
N ILE A 152 6.56 -29.31 -4.09
CA ILE A 152 7.59 -28.29 -4.40
C ILE A 152 7.00 -27.37 -5.46
N CYS A 153 6.31 -26.33 -5.02
CA CYS A 153 5.91 -25.21 -5.86
C CYS A 153 6.76 -24.02 -5.45
N SER A 154 7.42 -23.40 -6.42
CA SER A 154 8.22 -22.19 -6.22
C SER A 154 7.59 -21.04 -6.99
N ARG A 155 7.54 -19.86 -6.40
CA ARG A 155 7.10 -18.62 -7.06
C ARG A 155 8.16 -17.56 -6.89
N THR A 156 8.32 -16.72 -7.90
CA THR A 156 9.23 -15.57 -7.86
C THR A 156 8.43 -14.32 -7.52
N LEU A 157 8.85 -13.63 -6.46
CA LEU A 157 8.35 -12.31 -6.09
C LEU A 157 9.41 -11.27 -6.45
N LYS A 158 9.05 -10.23 -7.19
CA LYS A 158 9.91 -9.07 -7.39
C LYS A 158 9.58 -8.03 -6.33
N GLN A 159 10.54 -7.71 -5.46
CA GLN A 159 10.40 -6.62 -4.51
C GLN A 159 11.11 -5.36 -5.03
N LEU A 160 10.39 -4.26 -5.15
CA LEU A 160 10.94 -2.94 -5.46
C LEU A 160 10.98 -2.11 -4.19
N HIS A 161 12.12 -1.47 -3.91
CA HIS A 161 12.32 -0.72 -2.66
C HIS A 161 12.62 0.74 -2.97
N TYR A 162 11.70 1.63 -2.58
CA TYR A 162 11.94 3.07 -2.63
C TYR A 162 12.49 3.55 -1.28
N VAL A 163 13.75 3.97 -1.28
CA VAL A 163 14.50 4.36 -0.07
C VAL A 163 14.61 5.87 0.13
N ASN A 164 14.32 6.66 -0.90
CA ASN A 164 14.51 8.12 -0.90
C ASN A 164 13.28 8.89 -0.42
N TRP A 165 12.38 8.25 0.33
CA TRP A 165 11.26 8.93 0.97
C TRP A 165 11.69 9.48 2.32
N PRO A 166 11.58 10.78 2.60
CA PRO A 166 12.00 11.35 3.88
C PRO A 166 11.03 10.99 5.03
N ASP A 167 11.52 10.93 6.27
CA ASP A 167 10.68 10.63 7.44
C ASP A 167 9.57 11.68 7.66
N HIS A 168 9.84 12.92 7.27
CA HIS A 168 8.89 14.03 7.30
C HIS A 168 8.80 14.66 5.91
N GLY A 169 7.58 14.82 5.40
CA GLY A 169 7.32 15.46 4.10
C GLY A 169 7.26 14.46 2.94
N VAL A 170 7.60 14.96 1.76
CA VAL A 170 7.59 14.24 0.48
C VAL A 170 8.97 14.36 -0.18
N PRO A 171 9.34 13.47 -1.13
CA PRO A 171 10.59 13.60 -1.86
C PRO A 171 10.70 14.93 -2.61
N ASP A 172 11.90 15.53 -2.64
CA ASP A 172 12.17 16.82 -3.30
C ASP A 172 11.96 16.77 -4.82
N THR A 173 11.96 15.57 -5.41
CA THR A 173 11.77 15.36 -6.85
C THR A 173 10.89 14.14 -7.12
N ILE A 174 10.08 14.24 -8.18
CA ILE A 174 9.14 13.21 -8.62
C ILE A 174 9.74 12.13 -9.53
N PRO A 175 10.73 12.39 -10.42
CA PRO A 175 11.21 11.38 -11.38
C PRO A 175 11.60 10.03 -10.80
N PRO A 176 12.32 9.93 -9.65
CA PRO A 176 12.67 8.64 -9.07
C PRO A 176 11.44 7.78 -8.70
N ILE A 177 10.33 8.43 -8.33
CA ILE A 177 9.09 7.74 -7.99
C ILE A 177 8.41 7.24 -9.26
N LEU A 178 8.38 8.05 -10.32
CA LEU A 178 7.83 7.65 -11.62
C LEU A 178 8.62 6.50 -12.25
N ASP A 179 9.94 6.52 -12.16
CA ASP A 179 10.81 5.45 -12.67
C ASP A 179 10.51 4.12 -11.97
N MET A 180 10.32 4.15 -10.65
CA MET A 180 9.94 2.97 -9.89
C MET A 180 8.53 2.47 -10.25
N LEU A 181 7.54 3.37 -10.40
CA LEU A 181 6.20 3.01 -10.83
C LEU A 181 6.21 2.41 -12.25
N HIS A 182 7.04 2.96 -13.12
CA HIS A 182 7.26 2.43 -14.46
C HIS A 182 7.88 1.02 -14.41
N GLU A 183 8.94 0.82 -13.63
CA GLU A 183 9.55 -0.50 -13.44
C GLU A 183 8.53 -1.52 -12.88
N MET A 184 7.74 -1.12 -11.88
CA MET A 184 6.67 -1.94 -11.31
C MET A 184 5.68 -2.41 -12.38
N ARG A 185 5.27 -1.51 -13.29
CA ARG A 185 4.34 -1.82 -14.38
C ARG A 185 4.99 -2.56 -15.55
N CYS A 186 6.30 -2.44 -15.74
CA CYS A 186 7.06 -3.32 -16.64
C CYS A 186 7.05 -4.77 -16.16
N TYR A 187 7.07 -5.01 -14.85
CA TYR A 187 6.92 -6.36 -14.28
C TYR A 187 5.46 -6.85 -14.28
N GLN A 188 4.49 -5.96 -14.02
CA GLN A 188 3.07 -6.31 -14.02
C GLN A 188 2.20 -5.20 -14.63
N ALA A 189 1.96 -5.31 -15.95
CA ALA A 189 1.17 -4.32 -16.70
C ALA A 189 -0.34 -4.43 -16.44
N HIS A 190 -0.84 -5.58 -16.02
CA HIS A 190 -2.26 -5.85 -15.80
C HIS A 190 -2.69 -5.74 -14.33
N ASP A 191 -3.99 -5.64 -14.11
CA ASP A 191 -4.61 -5.58 -12.78
C ASP A 191 -5.36 -6.89 -12.40
N ASP A 192 -5.11 -7.99 -13.13
CA ASP A 192 -5.77 -9.30 -12.90
C ASP A 192 -5.42 -9.93 -11.54
N ILE A 193 -4.22 -9.64 -11.03
CA ILE A 193 -3.73 -10.01 -9.71
C ILE A 193 -3.29 -8.75 -8.97
N PRO A 194 -3.44 -8.68 -7.64
CA PRO A 194 -3.10 -7.48 -6.90
C PRO A 194 -1.58 -7.28 -6.82
N ILE A 195 -1.15 -6.02 -6.92
CA ILE A 195 0.20 -5.60 -6.51
C ILE A 195 0.17 -5.32 -5.01
N CYS A 196 1.10 -5.91 -4.25
CA CYS A 196 1.23 -5.61 -2.81
C CYS A 196 2.02 -4.32 -2.64
N ILE A 197 1.51 -3.39 -1.84
CA ILE A 197 2.19 -2.14 -1.49
C ILE A 197 2.25 -2.05 0.02
N HIS A 198 3.44 -1.85 0.57
CA HIS A 198 3.62 -1.76 2.02
C HIS A 198 4.64 -0.70 2.42
N CYS A 199 4.44 -0.15 3.62
CA CYS A 199 5.30 0.84 4.25
C CYS A 199 5.42 0.52 5.75
N ARG A 200 6.49 1.02 6.40
CA ARG A 200 6.64 0.95 7.86
C ARG A 200 5.50 1.69 8.57
N SER A 201 5.05 2.82 8.02
CA SER A 201 3.85 3.54 8.44
C SER A 201 2.74 3.32 7.40
N GLU A 202 1.88 2.35 7.66
CA GLU A 202 0.67 2.07 6.87
C GLU A 202 -0.30 3.27 6.78
N ALA A 203 -0.08 4.33 7.58
CA ALA A 203 -0.79 5.60 7.49
C ALA A 203 -0.71 6.20 6.08
N LEU A 204 0.42 6.01 5.38
CA LEU A 204 0.67 6.49 4.03
C LEU A 204 0.00 5.64 2.94
N LEU A 205 -0.81 4.63 3.26
CA LEU A 205 -1.36 3.69 2.26
C LEU A 205 -2.88 3.48 2.37
N VAL A 206 -3.53 4.02 3.40
CA VAL A 206 -4.98 3.85 3.61
C VAL A 206 -5.72 5.17 3.35
N PRO A 207 -6.75 5.19 2.49
CA PRO A 207 -7.62 6.34 2.36
C PRO A 207 -8.31 6.62 3.70
N GLY A 208 -8.03 7.78 4.31
CA GLY A 208 -8.74 8.28 5.50
C GLY A 208 -7.96 8.31 6.82
N ASN A 209 -6.66 7.95 6.85
CA ASN A 209 -5.79 8.24 8.01
C ASN A 209 -4.85 9.42 7.69
N VAL A 210 -4.55 10.21 8.73
CA VAL A 210 -4.09 11.63 8.72
C VAL A 210 -2.66 11.85 8.14
N THR A 211 -2.14 10.99 7.26
CA THR A 211 -0.80 11.21 6.68
C THR A 211 -0.75 10.76 5.22
N HIS A 212 -0.52 11.73 4.34
CA HIS A 212 -0.29 11.64 2.89
C HIS A 212 -0.22 10.22 2.30
N CYS A 213 -1.34 9.76 1.77
CA CYS A 213 -1.43 8.44 1.18
C CYS A 213 -0.73 8.43 -0.20
N LEU A 214 0.32 7.61 -0.38
CA LEU A 214 0.88 7.23 -1.69
C LEU A 214 -0.16 6.59 -2.63
N LEU A 215 -1.29 6.18 -2.07
CA LEU A 215 -2.43 5.58 -2.77
C LEU A 215 -3.65 6.51 -2.77
N SER A 216 -3.49 7.82 -2.48
CA SER A 216 -4.51 8.79 -2.85
C SER A 216 -4.71 8.72 -4.36
N LYS A 217 -5.92 9.04 -4.81
CA LYS A 217 -6.31 9.01 -6.22
C LYS A 217 -5.44 9.88 -7.13
N ASP A 218 -4.49 10.64 -6.58
CA ASP A 218 -3.68 11.61 -7.31
C ASP A 218 -2.29 11.08 -7.65
N PHE A 219 -1.87 9.94 -7.06
CA PHE A 219 -0.54 9.37 -7.29
C PHE A 219 -0.51 8.26 -8.36
N PHE A 220 -1.66 7.67 -8.66
CA PHE A 220 -1.82 6.57 -9.64
C PHE A 220 -2.71 6.94 -10.84
N PHE A 221 -3.01 8.24 -11.01
CA PHE A 221 -3.81 8.77 -12.12
C PHE A 221 -3.11 9.95 -12.78
#